data_AF-A0A3D5DWE2-F1
#
_entry.id   AF-A0A3D5DWE2-F1
#
_cell.length_a   1.000
_cell.length_b   1.000
_cell.length_c   1.000
_cell.angle_alpha   90.00
_cell.angle_beta   90.00
_cell.angle_gamma   90.00
#
_symmetry.space_group_name_H-M   'P 1'
#
loop_
_entity.id
_entity.type
_entity.pdbx_description
1 polymer ?
#
loop_
_entity_poly.entity_id
_entity_poly.type
_entity_poly.pdbx_seq_one_letter_code
_entity_poly.pdbx_strand_id
1 'polypeptide(L)' 'MSAWVNEALRLKADHDRRLAALDDFLAAYEAEHGVITEQEMHDAARRARAGAVVVRGRPARSRAGAPGGRGAA' A
#
# COMPACT_ATOMS: atom_id res chain seq x y z
N MET A 1 -15.97 14.15 -20.88
CA MET A 1 -14.64 14.31 -20.24
C MET A 1 -14.72 14.74 -18.77
N SER A 2 -15.73 15.50 -18.34
CA SER A 2 -15.88 15.99 -16.95
C SER A 2 -16.23 14.92 -15.91
N ALA A 3 -16.90 13.83 -16.30
CA ALA A 3 -17.31 12.78 -15.38
C ALA A 3 -16.11 12.09 -14.69
N TRP A 4 -15.04 11.80 -15.43
CA TRP A 4 -13.82 11.18 -14.87
C TRP A 4 -13.07 12.13 -13.93
N VAL A 5 -13.07 13.44 -14.23
CA VAL A 5 -12.47 14.45 -13.36
C VAL A 5 -13.22 14.55 -12.04
N ASN A 6 -14.56 14.54 -12.09
CA ASN A 6 -15.38 14.56 -10.87
C ASN A 6 -15.13 13.30 -10.01
N GLU A 7 -14.98 12.14 -10.65
CA GLU A 7 -14.65 10.90 -9.94
C GLU A 7 -13.27 10.95 -9.28
N ALA A 8 -12.25 11.44 -9.97
CA ALA A 8 -10.91 11.61 -9.40
C ALA A 8 -10.91 12.58 -8.22
N LEU A 9 -11.67 13.68 -8.31
CA LEU A 9 -11.82 14.64 -7.22
C LEU A 9 -12.52 14.03 -6.01
N ARG A 10 -13.56 13.21 -6.22
CA ARG A 10 -14.25 12.48 -5.15
C ARG A 10 -13.33 11.49 -4.46
N LEU A 11 -12.59 10.70 -5.23
CA LEU A 11 -11.61 9.76 -4.69
C LEU A 11 -10.54 10.46 -3.85
N LYS A 12 -10.05 11.62 -4.32
CA LYS A 12 -9.10 12.41 -3.54
C LYS A 12 -9.72 12.93 -2.24
N ALA A 13 -10.91 13.50 -2.30
CA ALA A 13 -11.59 14.03 -1.12
C ALA A 13 -11.84 12.94 -0.06
N ASP A 14 -12.24 11.74 -0.48
CA ASP A 14 -12.44 10.61 0.43
C ASP A 14 -11.12 10.09 1.00
N HIS A 15 -10.05 10.09 0.21
CA HIS A 15 -8.71 9.76 0.70
C HIS A 15 -8.22 10.77 1.75
N ASP A 16 -8.32 12.06 1.46
CA ASP A 16 -7.92 13.13 2.37
C ASP A 16 -8.71 13.07 3.68
N ARG A 17 -10.03 12.78 3.62
CA ARG A 17 -10.86 12.58 4.82
C ARG A 17 -10.38 11.43 5.69
N ARG A 18 -9.95 10.31 5.08
CA ARG A 18 -9.43 9.16 5.82
C ARG A 18 -8.09 9.47 6.48
N LEU A 19 -7.23 10.25 5.82
CA LEU A 19 -5.95 10.68 6.40
C LEU A 19 -6.19 11.59 7.61
N ALA A 20 -7.10 12.57 7.50
CA ALA A 20 -7.44 13.43 8.63
C ALA A 20 -7.95 12.63 9.85
N ALA A 21 -8.80 11.62 9.63
CA ALA A 21 -9.27 10.76 10.71
C ALA A 21 -8.15 9.91 11.34
N LEU A 22 -7.12 9.54 10.57
CA LEU A 22 -5.94 8.86 11.08
C LEU A 22 -5.09 9.81 11.94
N ASP A 23 -4.91 11.05 11.49
CA ASP A 23 -4.16 12.08 12.22
C ASP A 23 -4.83 12.37 13.57
N ASP A 24 -6.15 12.51 13.61
CA ASP A 24 -6.92 12.70 14.86
C ASP A 24 -6.73 11.50 15.82
N PHE A 25 -6.75 10.28 15.28
CA PHE A 25 -6.53 9.07 16.07
C PHE A 25 -5.11 9.02 16.65
N LEU A 26 -4.09 9.33 15.84
CA LEU A 26 -2.70 9.37 16.29
C LEU A 26 -2.50 10.44 17.36
N ALA A 27 -3.06 11.64 17.17
CA ALA A 27 -2.98 12.70 18.17
C ALA A 27 -3.60 12.29 19.52
N ALA A 28 -4.73 11.59 19.51
CA ALA A 28 -5.35 11.07 20.73
C ALA A 28 -4.47 10.02 21.42
N TYR A 29 -3.88 9.10 20.64
CA TYR A 29 -2.95 8.09 21.16
C TYR A 29 -1.68 8.71 21.75
N GLU A 30 -1.10 9.70 21.07
CA GLU A 30 0.11 10.38 21.53
C GLU A 30 -0.14 11.24 22.77
N ALA A 31 -1.34 11.80 22.92
CA ALA A 31 -1.73 12.49 24.14
C ALA A 31 -1.80 11.54 25.35
N GLU A 32 -2.20 10.28 25.15
CA GLU A 32 -2.32 9.28 26.21
C GLU A 32 -0.97 8.58 26.51
N HIS A 33 -0.17 8.29 25.48
CA HIS A 33 1.01 7.44 25.60
C HIS A 33 2.35 8.15 25.36
N GLY A 34 2.33 9.41 24.95
CA GLY A 34 3.50 10.16 24.50
C GLY A 34 3.71 10.08 22.98
N VAL A 35 4.50 11.02 22.46
CA VAL A 35 4.78 11.15 21.01
C VAL A 35 5.54 9.95 20.49
N ILE A 36 5.11 9.40 19.35
CA ILE A 36 5.82 8.31 18.68
C ILE A 36 7.01 8.90 17.93
N THR A 37 8.22 8.56 18.34
CA THR A 37 9.43 9.04 17.66
C THR A 37 9.71 8.28 16.36
N GLU A 38 10.44 8.92 15.44
CA GLU A 38 10.89 8.27 14.19
C GLU A 38 11.69 6.99 14.46
N GLN A 39 12.50 7.00 15.52
CA GLN A 39 13.32 5.85 15.90
C GLN A 39 12.44 4.68 16.38
N GLU A 40 11.43 4.95 17.20
CA GLU A 40 10.47 3.94 17.66
C GLU A 40 9.65 3.37 16.50
N MET A 41 9.24 4.23 15.55
CA MET A 41 8.56 3.81 14.32
C MET A 41 9.46 2.87 13.50
N HIS A 42 10.74 3.22 13.32
CA HIS A 42 11.70 2.37 12.61
C HIS A 42 11.91 1.03 13.32
N ASP A 43 12.04 1.03 14.64
CA ASP A 43 12.22 -0.19 15.43
C ASP A 43 10.97 -1.07 15.44
N ALA A 44 9.78 -0.47 15.47
CA ALA A 44 8.50 -1.17 15.29
C ALA A 44 8.40 -1.80 13.90
N ALA A 45 8.72 -1.05 12.83
CA ALA A 45 8.74 -1.55 11.47
C ALA A 45 9.73 -2.71 11.30
N ARG A 46 10.92 -2.61 11.90
CA ARG A 46 11.91 -3.70 11.91
C ARG A 46 11.34 -4.96 12.56
N ARG A 47 10.74 -4.84 13.75
CA ARG A 47 10.11 -5.96 14.46
C ARG A 47 8.96 -6.58 13.68
N ALA A 48 8.09 -5.76 13.09
CA ALA A 48 6.97 -6.21 12.28
C ALA A 48 7.45 -7.02 11.05
N ARG A 49 8.51 -6.55 10.38
CA ARG A 49 9.13 -7.28 9.26
C ARG A 49 9.78 -8.59 9.70
N ALA A 50 10.45 -8.61 10.85
CA ALA A 50 11.09 -9.82 11.37
C ALA A 50 10.07 -10.93 11.70
N GLY A 51 8.88 -10.57 12.17
CA GLY A 51 7.80 -11.51 12.47
C GLY A 51 6.82 -11.79 11.31
N ALA A 52 7.03 -11.19 10.14
CA ALA A 52 6.08 -11.28 9.04
C ALA A 52 6.12 -12.66 8.37
N VAL A 53 4.95 -13.32 8.27
CA VAL A 53 4.79 -14.53 7.45
C VAL A 53 4.69 -14.12 5.99
N VAL A 54 5.71 -14.45 5.19
CA VAL A 54 5.73 -14.14 3.75
C VAL A 54 4.84 -15.13 3.00
N VAL A 55 3.64 -14.68 2.63
CA VAL A 55 2.78 -15.42 1.69
C VAL A 55 3.24 -15.14 0.27
N ARG A 56 3.95 -16.09 -0.35
CA ARG A 56 4.18 -16.03 -1.80
C ARG A 56 2.90 -16.42 -2.52
N GLY A 57 2.31 -15.47 -3.25
CA GLY A 57 1.23 -15.76 -4.19
C GLY A 57 1.70 -16.80 -5.20
N ARG A 58 0.83 -17.76 -5.53
CA ARG A 58 1.10 -18.73 -6.61
C ARG A 58 1.43 -17.93 -7.87
N PRO A 59 2.59 -18.16 -8.52
CA PRO A 59 2.86 -17.49 -9.78
C PRO A 59 1.68 -17.80 -10.70
N ALA A 60 0.99 -16.75 -11.14
CA ALA A 60 0.04 -16.88 -12.25
C ALA A 60 0.83 -17.61 -13.33
N ARG A 61 0.35 -18.78 -13.75
CA ARG A 61 1.01 -19.56 -14.81
C ARG A 61 1.24 -18.57 -15.94
N SER A 62 2.50 -18.19 -16.16
CA SER A 62 2.91 -17.57 -17.40
C SER A 62 2.32 -18.49 -18.46
N ARG A 63 1.51 -17.93 -19.36
CA ARG A 63 0.98 -18.67 -20.50
C ARG A 63 2.18 -19.31 -21.20
N ALA A 64 2.37 -20.59 -20.94
CA ALA A 64 3.43 -21.37 -21.52
C ALA A 64 3.15 -21.45 -23.03
N GLY A 65 4.15 -21.05 -23.82
CA GLY A 65 4.33 -21.50 -25.19
C GLY A 65 3.46 -20.83 -26.25
N ALA A 66 3.93 -19.73 -26.80
CA ALA A 66 3.80 -19.52 -28.24
C ALA A 66 5.11 -20.04 -28.89
N PRO A 67 5.07 -21.12 -29.69
CA PRO A 67 6.23 -21.51 -30.48
C PRO A 67 6.32 -20.56 -31.68
N GLY A 68 7.08 -19.47 -31.54
CA GLY A 68 7.47 -18.62 -32.66
C GLY A 68 8.53 -19.33 -33.48
N GLY A 69 8.16 -19.77 -34.68
CA GLY A 69 8.88 -20.74 -35.49
C GLY A 69 10.32 -20.36 -35.87
N ARG A 70 11.15 -21.40 -35.92
CA ARG A 70 12.29 -21.48 -36.83
C ARG A 70 11.77 -21.56 -38.27
N GLY A 71 12.25 -20.69 -39.16
CA GLY A 71 12.25 -20.95 -40.61
C GLY A 71 12.17 -19.72 -41.52
N ALA A 72 13.03 -19.73 -42.56
CA ALA A 72 13.11 -18.89 -43.76
C ALA A 72 13.75 -17.50 -43.56
N ALA A 73 14.74 -17.05 -44.35
CA ALA A 73 15.47 -17.58 -45.51
C ALA A 73 16.81 -16.81 -45.61
#